data_AF-A0A1Q9AQ76-F1
#
_entry.id   AF-A0A1Q9AQ76-F1
#
_cell.length_a   1.000
_cell.length_b   1.000
_cell.length_c   1.000
_cell.angle_alpha   90.00
_cell.angle_beta   90.00
_cell.angle_gamma   90.00
#
_symmetry.space_group_name_H-M   'P 1'
#
loop_
_entity.id
_entity.type
_entity.pdbx_description
1 polymer ?
#
loop_
_entity_poly.entity_id
_entity_poly.type
_entity_poly.pdbx_seq_one_letter_code
_entity_poly.pdbx_strand_id
1 'polypeptide(L)'
;MSSIVSSQIDADKLDYLSRDAHHSGLEIGFDTDRLLSRLEILHVRESNVDASESELRARASRSVNQTFHQLGIAASGFGSFEQMLIGRTFLYDRLYHHHKVRSAEAMAQRLMLVAERDRASRFRLDEIFLSVDDDTMLRILAQEVTHPGFPLSPKPSAATALAKGILNRELLHRAFAFRGRFIASPPGLDGSTADQNREKLWRRIVKELDDIGVRFDIGAEIHRVAIACAEVLVAKGVDVDISRPCKEALDQIGPEQIIVDLPALKAEAIRILARYPNGAIKVPEFSFNPVKWSDAYELQKRTGYVFCPRDVVPLVALASKIVFLGHFGVTMSEEADGYIKTATIVPRNWINALVDAEIIDTDAAEHLSSKRHSLLALRADDLKVPGTWIQADPDFASRLALELNRLLRAGLTADHIEALGRVLGAVYAFVDHWYKSGQLTRQLENEAELQKQVLAAFQLRGLPTQEGSVAGGGKLDIFVDGAVLVENKFTGRVADVANAAPAAGMQGRRYAIALGAQVVIVVLAYELPSGVVPAQQETISVHEITRTDGNRAEIRVSLPYGVVTPSRESPQ
;
A
#
# COMPACT_ATOMS: atom_id res chain seq x y z
N MET A 1 20.52 18.31 -28.61
CA MET A 1 20.91 17.00 -29.18
C MET A 1 20.27 15.86 -28.38
N SER A 2 20.50 15.76 -27.07
CA SER A 2 19.86 14.71 -26.22
C SER A 2 18.33 14.67 -26.33
N SER A 3 17.68 15.84 -26.37
CA SER A 3 16.20 15.95 -26.46
C SER A 3 15.57 15.39 -27.75
N ILE A 4 16.37 15.15 -28.79
CA ILE A 4 15.89 14.58 -30.06
C ILE A 4 15.66 13.08 -29.90
N VAL A 5 16.53 12.42 -29.14
CA VAL A 5 16.52 10.96 -28.94
C VAL A 5 15.69 10.59 -27.71
N SER A 6 15.75 11.39 -26.65
CA SER A 6 15.00 11.15 -25.41
C SER A 6 14.46 12.44 -24.83
N SER A 7 13.15 12.64 -24.95
CA SER A 7 12.40 13.74 -24.33
C SER A 7 10.90 13.46 -24.28
N GLN A 8 10.13 14.50 -23.97
CA GLN A 8 8.66 14.49 -23.99
C GLN A 8 8.12 14.31 -25.43
N ILE A 9 8.84 14.81 -26.45
CA ILE A 9 8.65 14.47 -27.87
C ILE A 9 10.00 14.15 -28.48
N ASP A 10 10.22 12.89 -28.80
CA ASP A 10 11.46 12.40 -29.39
C ASP A 10 11.19 11.49 -30.59
N ALA A 11 12.24 11.22 -31.35
CA ALA A 11 12.18 10.35 -32.52
C ALA A 11 11.68 8.94 -32.16
N ASP A 12 12.02 8.45 -30.96
CA ASP A 12 11.56 7.15 -30.45
C ASP A 12 10.03 7.08 -30.35
N LYS A 13 9.39 8.03 -29.63
CA LYS A 13 7.92 8.09 -29.49
C LYS A 13 7.22 8.27 -30.82
N LEU A 14 7.74 9.12 -31.69
CA LEU A 14 7.12 9.36 -33.00
C LEU A 14 7.13 8.12 -33.88
N ASP A 15 8.19 7.31 -33.80
CA ASP A 15 8.28 6.04 -34.52
C ASP A 15 7.40 4.96 -33.89
N TYR A 16 7.62 4.63 -32.61
CA TYR A 16 6.98 3.45 -32.01
C TYR A 16 5.46 3.62 -31.90
N LEU A 17 4.94 4.83 -31.64
CA LEU A 17 3.49 5.04 -31.53
C LEU A 17 2.78 4.74 -32.86
N SER A 18 3.35 5.23 -33.96
CA SER A 18 2.84 4.98 -35.31
C SER A 18 3.02 3.52 -35.72
N ARG A 19 4.21 2.97 -35.49
CA ARG A 19 4.56 1.58 -35.80
C ARG A 19 3.67 0.60 -35.06
N ASP A 20 3.47 0.79 -33.75
CA ASP A 20 2.69 -0.11 -32.92
C ASP A 20 1.22 -0.06 -33.27
N ALA A 21 0.65 1.12 -33.55
CA ALA A 21 -0.73 1.24 -34.05
C ALA A 21 -0.91 0.48 -35.36
N HIS A 22 0.02 0.64 -36.31
CA HIS A 22 -0.01 -0.06 -37.60
C HIS A 22 0.06 -1.59 -37.43
N HIS A 23 1.06 -2.10 -36.71
CA HIS A 23 1.29 -3.55 -36.58
C HIS A 23 0.28 -4.25 -35.66
N SER A 24 -0.31 -3.53 -34.71
CA SER A 24 -1.39 -4.07 -33.87
C SER A 24 -2.77 -4.02 -34.53
N GLY A 25 -2.89 -3.37 -35.69
CA GLY A 25 -4.17 -3.18 -36.39
C GLY A 25 -5.11 -2.21 -35.69
N LEU A 26 -4.59 -1.33 -34.81
CA LEU A 26 -5.38 -0.28 -34.19
C LEU A 26 -5.49 0.92 -35.13
N GLU A 27 -6.72 1.30 -35.46
CA GLU A 27 -7.02 2.47 -36.31
C GLU A 27 -6.79 3.80 -35.57
N ILE A 28 -5.56 4.03 -35.13
CA ILE A 28 -5.11 5.25 -34.48
C ILE A 28 -4.24 6.01 -35.48
N GLY A 29 -4.78 7.08 -36.04
CA GLY A 29 -4.01 7.95 -36.95
C GLY A 29 -3.06 8.85 -36.16
N PHE A 30 -1.80 8.92 -36.58
CA PHE A 30 -0.81 9.89 -36.11
C PHE A 30 -0.38 10.77 -37.28
N ASP A 31 -0.55 12.09 -37.14
CA ASP A 31 -0.10 13.07 -38.14
C ASP A 31 1.36 13.47 -37.88
N THR A 32 2.24 12.48 -37.98
CA THR A 32 3.66 12.57 -37.59
C THR A 32 4.40 13.57 -38.47
N ASP A 33 4.12 13.58 -39.78
CA ASP A 33 4.75 14.50 -40.73
C ASP A 33 4.43 15.97 -40.42
N ARG A 34 3.16 16.27 -40.12
CA ARG A 34 2.78 17.62 -39.70
C ARG A 34 3.42 17.96 -38.37
N LEU A 35 3.42 17.07 -37.38
CA LEU A 35 4.07 17.33 -36.09
C LEU A 35 5.56 17.64 -36.27
N LEU A 36 6.29 16.83 -37.02
CA LEU A 36 7.70 17.04 -37.35
C LEU A 36 7.93 18.39 -38.03
N SER A 37 7.09 18.76 -39.00
CA SER A 37 7.17 20.05 -39.71
C SER A 37 6.96 21.28 -38.82
N ARG A 38 6.45 21.10 -37.59
CA ARG A 38 6.13 22.16 -36.63
C ARG A 38 7.05 22.15 -35.41
N LEU A 39 7.91 21.16 -35.25
CA LEU A 39 8.95 21.18 -34.23
C LEU A 39 9.99 22.26 -34.55
N GLU A 40 10.40 23.01 -33.54
CA GLU A 40 11.37 24.09 -33.68
C GLU A 40 12.23 24.27 -32.44
N ILE A 41 13.35 24.97 -32.60
CA ILE A 41 14.18 25.38 -31.47
C ILE A 41 13.66 26.72 -30.94
N LEU A 42 13.09 26.68 -29.76
CA LEU A 42 12.65 27.86 -29.02
C LEU A 42 13.85 28.60 -28.44
N HIS A 43 13.82 29.92 -28.57
CA HIS A 43 14.78 30.84 -27.96
C HIS A 43 14.13 31.44 -26.73
N VAL A 44 14.30 30.77 -25.60
CA VAL A 44 13.56 31.05 -24.37
C VAL A 44 14.24 32.18 -23.61
N ARG A 45 13.51 33.28 -23.39
CA ARG A 45 13.95 34.49 -22.68
C ARG A 45 12.94 34.85 -21.60
N GLU A 46 13.36 35.60 -20.59
CA GLU A 46 12.42 36.07 -19.57
C GLU A 46 11.27 36.90 -20.16
N SER A 47 11.56 37.70 -21.19
CA SER A 47 10.59 38.61 -21.82
C SER A 47 9.54 37.93 -22.69
N ASN A 48 9.80 36.71 -23.18
CA ASN A 48 8.89 36.01 -24.08
C ASN A 48 8.21 34.81 -23.44
N VAL A 49 8.56 34.43 -22.21
CA VAL A 49 7.90 33.36 -21.48
C VAL A 49 6.75 33.91 -20.64
N ASP A 50 5.64 33.18 -20.61
CA ASP A 50 4.48 33.52 -19.78
C ASP A 50 4.86 33.74 -18.31
N ALA A 51 4.19 34.70 -17.66
CA ALA A 51 4.47 35.05 -16.26
C ALA A 51 4.22 33.88 -15.28
N SER A 52 3.33 32.94 -15.64
CA SER A 52 3.05 31.75 -14.85
C SER A 52 4.20 30.74 -14.79
N GLU A 53 5.16 30.78 -15.72
CA GLU A 53 6.29 29.84 -15.77
C GLU A 53 7.53 30.39 -15.04
N SER A 54 7.39 30.61 -13.73
CA SER A 54 8.42 31.23 -12.88
C SER A 54 9.79 30.53 -12.96
N GLU A 55 9.80 29.20 -13.02
CA GLU A 55 11.03 28.40 -13.10
C GLU A 55 11.77 28.61 -14.44
N LEU A 56 11.03 28.62 -15.56
CA LEU A 56 11.60 28.84 -16.89
C LEU A 56 12.15 30.26 -17.03
N ARG A 57 11.46 31.25 -16.45
CA ARG A 57 11.94 32.63 -16.37
C ARG A 57 13.24 32.71 -15.57
N ALA A 58 13.27 32.15 -14.35
CA ALA A 58 14.47 32.13 -13.52
C ALA A 58 15.64 31.39 -14.18
N ARG A 59 15.37 30.34 -14.96
CA ARG A 59 16.40 29.65 -15.76
C ARG A 59 16.91 30.54 -16.89
N ALA A 60 16.04 31.25 -17.61
CA ALA A 60 16.42 32.17 -18.67
C ALA A 60 17.31 33.31 -18.14
N SER A 61 16.94 33.94 -17.02
CA SER A 61 17.70 35.05 -16.44
C SER A 61 19.09 34.62 -15.95
N ARG A 62 19.26 33.36 -15.53
CA ARG A 62 20.56 32.78 -15.12
C ARG A 62 21.40 32.25 -16.29
N SER A 63 20.82 32.14 -17.48
CA SER A 63 21.52 31.61 -18.66
C SER A 63 22.42 32.66 -19.30
N VAL A 64 23.47 32.20 -19.97
CA VAL A 64 24.37 33.07 -20.75
C VAL A 64 23.54 33.82 -21.80
N ASN A 65 23.75 35.13 -21.95
CA ASN A 65 22.96 36.02 -22.82
C ASN A 65 21.45 36.04 -22.48
N GLN A 66 21.08 35.71 -21.24
CA GLN A 66 19.69 35.69 -20.75
C GLN A 66 18.75 34.83 -21.62
N THR A 67 19.29 33.80 -22.26
CA THR A 67 18.59 32.96 -23.23
C THR A 67 19.05 31.51 -23.10
N PHE A 68 18.12 30.56 -23.23
CA PHE A 68 18.47 29.16 -23.47
C PHE A 68 17.63 28.58 -24.61
N HIS A 69 18.11 27.47 -25.17
CA HIS A 69 17.44 26.78 -26.26
C HIS A 69 16.70 25.55 -25.76
N GLN A 70 15.48 25.35 -26.25
CA GLN A 70 14.68 24.16 -25.95
C GLN A 70 13.91 23.74 -27.20
N LEU A 71 13.71 22.44 -27.36
CA LEU A 71 12.80 21.92 -28.37
C LEU A 71 11.36 22.29 -28.00
N GLY A 72 10.63 22.88 -28.93
CA GLY A 72 9.21 23.20 -28.78
C GLY A 72 8.47 23.03 -30.09
N ILE A 73 7.25 23.55 -30.12
CA ILE A 73 6.37 23.43 -31.28
C ILE A 73 5.78 24.79 -31.66
N ALA A 74 5.64 25.05 -32.96
CA ALA A 74 4.86 26.18 -33.44
C ALA A 74 3.37 26.01 -33.12
N ALA A 75 2.65 27.10 -32.84
CA ALA A 75 1.23 27.03 -32.45
C ALA A 75 0.31 26.30 -33.45
N SER A 76 0.68 26.30 -34.74
CA SER A 76 -0.07 25.59 -35.80
C SER A 76 0.07 24.06 -35.77
N GLY A 77 0.95 23.52 -34.92
CA GLY A 77 1.17 22.08 -34.72
C GLY A 77 0.39 21.45 -33.56
N PHE A 78 -0.39 22.24 -32.81
CA PHE A 78 -1.09 21.75 -31.60
C PHE A 78 -2.02 20.58 -31.87
N GLY A 79 -2.82 20.65 -32.94
CA GLY A 79 -3.75 19.57 -33.27
C GLY A 79 -3.05 18.23 -33.48
N SER A 80 -1.93 18.20 -34.20
CA SER A 80 -1.16 16.96 -34.43
C SER A 80 -0.51 16.44 -33.16
N PHE A 81 -0.04 17.33 -32.28
CA PHE A 81 0.49 16.94 -30.97
C PHE A 81 -0.61 16.41 -30.04
N GLU A 82 -1.76 17.06 -29.99
CA GLU A 82 -2.91 16.62 -29.21
C GLU A 82 -3.43 15.25 -29.66
N GLN A 83 -3.52 15.05 -30.98
CA GLN A 83 -3.83 13.76 -31.59
C GLN A 83 -2.83 12.67 -31.16
N MET A 84 -1.52 12.99 -31.12
CA MET A 84 -0.50 12.06 -30.63
C MET A 84 -0.72 11.68 -29.16
N LEU A 85 -1.07 12.64 -28.28
CA LEU A 85 -1.33 12.36 -26.86
C LEU A 85 -2.54 11.44 -26.66
N ILE A 86 -3.61 11.68 -27.41
CA ILE A 86 -4.82 10.85 -27.40
C ILE A 86 -4.49 9.45 -27.90
N GLY A 87 -3.82 9.36 -29.05
CA GLY A 87 -3.41 8.09 -29.67
C GLY A 87 -2.51 7.26 -28.76
N ARG A 88 -1.51 7.89 -28.12
CA ARG A 88 -0.64 7.25 -27.12
C ARG A 88 -1.46 6.58 -26.03
N THR A 89 -2.49 7.22 -25.53
CA THR A 89 -3.27 6.66 -24.41
C THR A 89 -4.17 5.51 -24.85
N PHE A 90 -4.69 5.55 -26.08
CA PHE A 90 -5.36 4.37 -26.64
C PHE A 90 -4.42 3.18 -26.78
N LEU A 91 -3.15 3.40 -27.16
CA LEU A 91 -2.15 2.33 -27.18
C LEU A 91 -1.87 1.77 -25.78
N TYR A 92 -1.75 2.62 -24.76
CA TYR A 92 -1.61 2.16 -23.38
C TYR A 92 -2.81 1.34 -22.91
N ASP A 93 -4.04 1.81 -23.14
CA ASP A 93 -5.27 1.11 -22.71
C ASP A 93 -5.49 -0.21 -23.47
N ARG A 94 -5.32 -0.21 -24.79
CA ARG A 94 -5.72 -1.33 -25.67
C ARG A 94 -4.61 -2.33 -25.97
N LEU A 95 -3.36 -1.90 -25.97
CA LEU A 95 -2.21 -2.72 -26.34
C LEU A 95 -1.30 -2.97 -25.14
N TYR A 96 -0.63 -1.94 -24.62
CA TYR A 96 0.44 -2.13 -23.63
C TYR A 96 -0.06 -2.65 -22.27
N HIS A 97 -1.21 -2.18 -21.80
CA HIS A 97 -1.82 -2.67 -20.55
C HIS A 97 -2.89 -3.74 -20.77
N HIS A 98 -2.97 -4.31 -21.98
CA HIS A 98 -3.88 -5.41 -22.23
C HIS A 98 -3.50 -6.60 -21.34
N HIS A 99 -4.47 -7.11 -20.57
CA HIS A 99 -4.24 -8.14 -19.54
C HIS A 99 -3.50 -9.40 -20.03
N LYS A 100 -3.66 -9.83 -21.29
CA LYS A 100 -2.88 -10.95 -21.86
C LYS A 100 -1.42 -10.59 -22.13
N VAL A 101 -1.15 -9.36 -22.57
CA VAL A 101 0.21 -8.84 -22.74
C VAL A 101 0.87 -8.73 -21.37
N ARG A 102 0.14 -8.17 -20.39
CA ARG A 102 0.59 -8.09 -19.00
C ARG A 102 0.89 -9.44 -18.37
N SER A 103 0.04 -10.45 -18.58
CA SER A 103 0.28 -11.82 -18.11
C SER A 103 1.58 -12.38 -18.70
N ALA A 104 1.77 -12.28 -20.02
CA ALA A 104 3.00 -12.76 -20.67
C ALA A 104 4.27 -12.01 -20.22
N GLU A 105 4.19 -10.68 -20.11
CA GLU A 105 5.30 -9.84 -19.63
C GLU A 105 5.65 -10.15 -18.18
N ALA A 106 4.65 -10.31 -17.31
CA ALA A 106 4.85 -10.65 -15.91
C ALA A 106 5.46 -12.05 -15.76
N MET A 107 5.03 -13.03 -16.58
CA MET A 107 5.65 -14.35 -16.66
C MET A 107 7.12 -14.26 -17.10
N ALA A 108 7.43 -13.44 -18.11
CA ALA A 108 8.80 -13.28 -18.60
C ALA A 108 9.71 -12.61 -17.56
N GLN A 109 9.25 -11.56 -16.88
CA GLN A 109 9.98 -10.92 -15.79
C GLN A 109 10.24 -11.89 -14.63
N ARG A 110 9.20 -12.65 -14.24
CA ARG A 110 9.31 -13.67 -13.19
C ARG A 110 10.26 -14.80 -13.60
N LEU A 111 10.20 -15.24 -14.84
CA LEU A 111 11.09 -16.25 -15.40
C LEU A 111 12.56 -15.85 -15.20
N MET A 112 12.94 -14.60 -15.51
CA MET A 112 14.32 -14.15 -15.33
C MET A 112 14.76 -14.21 -13.87
N LEU A 113 13.95 -13.70 -12.94
CA LEU A 113 14.27 -13.74 -11.50
C LEU A 113 14.38 -15.18 -10.98
N VAL A 114 13.45 -16.04 -11.38
CA VAL A 114 13.43 -17.45 -10.97
C VAL A 114 14.61 -18.20 -11.58
N ALA A 115 15.01 -17.89 -12.83
CA ALA A 115 16.17 -18.47 -13.47
C ALA A 115 17.49 -18.07 -12.78
N GLU A 116 17.61 -16.84 -12.26
CA GLU A 116 18.79 -16.45 -11.45
C GLU A 116 18.83 -17.24 -10.14
N ARG A 117 17.69 -17.35 -9.46
CA ARG A 117 17.57 -18.09 -8.21
C ARG A 117 17.87 -19.58 -8.40
N ASP A 118 17.26 -20.22 -9.39
CA ASP A 118 17.41 -21.65 -9.66
C ASP A 118 18.86 -22.01 -10.05
N ARG A 119 19.58 -21.08 -10.68
CA ARG A 119 21.02 -21.20 -10.98
C ARG A 119 21.93 -20.77 -9.83
N ALA A 120 21.39 -20.13 -8.79
CA ALA A 120 22.13 -19.45 -7.73
C ALA A 120 23.15 -18.42 -8.25
N SER A 121 22.86 -17.79 -9.38
CA SER A 121 23.75 -16.80 -10.02
C SER A 121 22.95 -15.77 -10.79
N ARG A 122 23.35 -14.50 -10.69
CA ARG A 122 22.76 -13.43 -11.51
C ARG A 122 23.16 -13.57 -12.97
N PHE A 123 22.32 -13.07 -13.87
CA PHE A 123 22.65 -12.96 -15.27
C PHE A 123 23.86 -12.04 -15.47
N ARG A 124 24.84 -12.55 -16.21
CA ARG A 124 25.97 -11.73 -16.67
C ARG A 124 25.62 -11.01 -17.96
N LEU A 125 26.35 -9.95 -18.26
CA LEU A 125 26.12 -9.17 -19.49
C LEU A 125 26.23 -10.04 -20.75
N ASP A 126 27.21 -10.94 -20.81
CA ASP A 126 27.42 -11.83 -21.95
C ASP A 126 26.37 -12.96 -22.04
N GLU A 127 25.70 -13.29 -20.94
CA GLU A 127 24.55 -14.20 -20.93
C GLU A 127 23.27 -13.51 -21.41
N ILE A 128 23.10 -12.21 -21.10
CA ILE A 128 21.95 -11.40 -21.56
C ILE A 128 22.07 -11.10 -23.05
N PHE A 129 23.27 -10.76 -23.51
CA PHE A 129 23.59 -10.51 -24.91
C PHE A 129 24.17 -11.75 -25.60
N LEU A 130 23.69 -12.93 -25.22
CA LEU A 130 23.99 -14.16 -25.94
C LEU A 130 23.55 -13.96 -27.40
N SER A 131 24.34 -14.44 -28.36
CA SER A 131 24.04 -14.29 -29.80
C SER A 131 22.89 -15.19 -30.27
N VAL A 132 21.76 -15.15 -29.58
CA VAL A 132 20.52 -15.86 -29.86
C VAL A 132 19.35 -14.88 -29.77
N ASP A 133 18.24 -15.19 -30.43
CA ASP A 133 17.02 -14.40 -30.31
C ASP A 133 16.21 -14.77 -29.05
N ASP A 134 15.15 -14.00 -28.78
CA ASP A 134 14.29 -14.18 -27.60
C ASP A 134 13.62 -15.57 -27.58
N ASP A 135 13.20 -16.10 -28.75
CA ASP A 135 12.59 -17.44 -28.85
C ASP A 135 13.60 -18.52 -28.45
N THR A 136 14.82 -18.43 -28.97
CA THR A 136 15.90 -19.36 -28.64
C THR A 136 16.28 -19.25 -27.16
N MET A 137 16.33 -18.04 -26.59
CA MET A 137 16.59 -17.85 -25.16
C MET A 137 15.50 -18.50 -24.31
N LEU A 138 14.23 -18.35 -24.69
CA LEU A 138 13.11 -19.05 -24.03
C LEU A 138 13.25 -20.57 -24.15
N ARG A 139 13.63 -21.10 -25.31
CA ARG A 139 13.88 -22.53 -25.52
C ARG A 139 15.05 -23.07 -24.69
N ILE A 140 16.09 -22.27 -24.50
CA ILE A 140 17.21 -22.59 -23.60
C ILE A 140 16.69 -22.71 -22.16
N LEU A 141 15.96 -21.70 -21.67
CA LEU A 141 15.38 -21.71 -20.32
C LEU A 141 14.31 -22.81 -20.12
N ALA A 142 13.59 -23.16 -21.19
CA ALA A 142 12.66 -24.29 -21.25
C ALA A 142 13.36 -25.66 -21.33
N GLN A 143 14.70 -25.68 -21.45
CA GLN A 143 15.54 -26.88 -21.60
C GLN A 143 15.20 -27.70 -22.87
N GLU A 144 14.65 -27.07 -23.89
CA GLU A 144 14.44 -27.68 -25.22
C GLU A 144 15.72 -27.66 -26.06
N VAL A 145 16.59 -26.68 -25.80
CA VAL A 145 17.88 -26.48 -26.48
C VAL A 145 18.94 -26.19 -25.43
N THR A 146 20.17 -26.64 -25.65
CA THR A 146 21.33 -26.33 -24.78
C THR A 146 22.26 -25.34 -25.47
N HIS A 147 22.82 -24.39 -24.72
CA HIS A 147 23.83 -23.48 -25.24
C HIS A 147 25.11 -23.51 -24.38
N PRO A 148 26.31 -23.64 -24.97
CA PRO A 148 27.56 -23.78 -24.20
C PRO A 148 27.89 -22.53 -23.37
N GLY A 149 27.51 -21.35 -23.83
CA GLY A 149 27.64 -20.08 -23.10
C GLY A 149 26.57 -19.86 -22.02
N PHE A 150 25.62 -20.77 -21.84
CA PHE A 150 24.55 -20.66 -20.85
C PHE A 150 24.22 -22.04 -20.24
N PRO A 151 25.10 -22.58 -19.39
CA PRO A 151 24.90 -23.91 -18.81
C PRO A 151 23.75 -23.89 -17.79
N LEU A 152 22.83 -24.85 -17.94
CA LEU A 152 21.71 -25.07 -17.02
C LEU A 152 21.82 -26.43 -16.35
N SER A 153 21.26 -26.55 -15.15
CA SER A 153 21.05 -27.84 -14.49
C SER A 153 20.14 -28.71 -15.37
N PRO A 154 20.41 -30.03 -15.51
CA PRO A 154 19.58 -30.93 -16.30
C PRO A 154 18.23 -31.25 -15.65
N LYS A 155 18.01 -30.86 -14.38
CA LYS A 155 16.72 -31.02 -13.72
C LYS A 155 15.81 -29.84 -14.09
N PRO A 156 14.56 -30.08 -14.53
CA PRO A 156 13.58 -29.02 -14.71
C PRO A 156 13.37 -28.24 -13.42
N SER A 157 13.29 -26.92 -13.54
CA SER A 157 13.07 -26.01 -12.42
C SER A 157 11.79 -25.19 -12.61
N ALA A 158 11.47 -24.32 -11.66
CA ALA A 158 10.31 -23.43 -11.80
C ALA A 158 10.45 -22.49 -13.00
N ALA A 159 11.68 -22.05 -13.32
CA ALA A 159 11.96 -21.31 -14.54
C ALA A 159 11.58 -22.10 -15.81
N THR A 160 11.88 -23.40 -15.84
CA THR A 160 11.54 -24.27 -16.97
C THR A 160 10.04 -24.30 -17.22
N ALA A 161 9.21 -24.37 -16.18
CA ALA A 161 7.76 -24.37 -16.31
C ALA A 161 7.22 -23.04 -16.87
N LEU A 162 7.74 -21.90 -16.39
CA LEU A 162 7.36 -20.58 -16.89
C LEU A 162 7.74 -20.39 -18.37
N ALA A 163 8.95 -20.80 -18.76
CA ALA A 163 9.43 -20.69 -20.15
C ALA A 163 8.57 -21.53 -21.11
N LYS A 164 8.27 -22.79 -20.74
CA LYS A 164 7.36 -23.65 -21.51
C LYS A 164 5.96 -23.05 -21.63
N GLY A 165 5.44 -22.47 -20.55
CA GLY A 165 4.14 -21.82 -20.57
C GLY A 165 4.07 -20.64 -21.55
N ILE A 166 5.14 -19.83 -21.64
CA ILE A 166 5.23 -18.75 -22.62
C ILE A 166 5.26 -19.30 -24.06
N LEU A 167 6.14 -20.28 -24.33
CA LEU A 167 6.31 -20.90 -25.66
C LEU A 167 5.02 -21.57 -26.15
N ASN A 168 4.31 -22.28 -25.28
CA ASN A 168 3.07 -22.99 -25.61
C ASN A 168 1.81 -22.11 -25.52
N ARG A 169 1.97 -20.82 -25.21
CA ARG A 169 0.88 -19.85 -25.01
C ARG A 169 -0.08 -20.24 -23.86
N GLU A 170 0.40 -21.02 -22.90
CA GLU A 170 -0.27 -21.36 -21.64
C GLU A 170 -0.06 -20.21 -20.63
N LEU A 171 -0.64 -19.06 -20.96
CA LEU A 171 -0.51 -17.86 -20.13
C LEU A 171 -1.30 -17.97 -18.83
N LEU A 172 -0.77 -17.37 -17.76
CA LEU A 172 -1.45 -17.31 -16.48
C LEU A 172 -2.75 -16.49 -16.56
N HIS A 173 -3.72 -16.91 -15.76
CA HIS A 173 -5.07 -16.36 -15.69
C HIS A 173 -5.22 -15.38 -14.52
N ARG A 174 -5.99 -14.31 -14.77
CA ARG A 174 -6.31 -13.26 -13.80
C ARG A 174 -7.28 -13.79 -12.73
N ALA A 175 -6.76 -14.05 -11.53
CA ALA A 175 -7.53 -14.48 -10.36
C ALA A 175 -8.00 -13.32 -9.48
N PHE A 176 -7.24 -12.23 -9.45
CA PHE A 176 -7.61 -11.02 -8.72
C PHE A 176 -7.26 -9.78 -9.55
N ALA A 177 -8.08 -8.75 -9.44
CA ALA A 177 -7.87 -7.46 -10.11
C ALA A 177 -7.96 -6.35 -9.07
N PHE A 178 -7.02 -5.40 -9.12
CA PHE A 178 -6.97 -4.27 -8.20
C PHE A 178 -6.62 -2.99 -8.96
N ARG A 179 -7.33 -1.90 -8.63
CA ARG A 179 -7.09 -0.55 -9.16
C ARG A 179 -7.64 0.47 -8.16
N GLY A 180 -7.18 1.72 -8.20
CA GLY A 180 -7.64 2.74 -7.26
C GLY A 180 -9.16 2.88 -7.19
N ARG A 181 -9.84 2.91 -8.35
CA ARG A 181 -11.31 2.91 -8.44
C ARG A 181 -12.00 1.65 -7.88
N PHE A 182 -11.34 0.50 -7.88
CA PHE A 182 -11.91 -0.72 -7.29
C PHE A 182 -11.85 -0.73 -5.78
N ILE A 183 -11.05 0.12 -5.14
CA ILE A 183 -10.98 0.14 -3.68
C ILE A 183 -12.37 0.49 -3.12
N ALA A 184 -12.92 -0.45 -2.34
CA ALA A 184 -14.23 -0.29 -1.74
C ALA A 184 -14.24 0.93 -0.82
N SER A 185 -15.31 1.70 -0.87
CA SER A 185 -15.49 2.88 -0.02
C SER A 185 -16.57 2.61 1.03
N PRO A 186 -16.40 3.14 2.26
CA PRO A 186 -17.42 3.04 3.27
C PRO A 186 -18.75 3.65 2.78
N PRO A 187 -19.90 3.02 3.08
CA PRO A 187 -21.20 3.63 2.81
C PRO A 187 -21.38 4.91 3.65
N GLY A 188 -22.06 5.92 3.09
CA GLY A 188 -22.38 7.16 3.80
C GLY A 188 -21.31 8.26 3.74
N LEU A 189 -20.14 8.00 3.15
CA LEU A 189 -19.20 9.07 2.80
C LEU A 189 -19.71 9.87 1.60
N ASP A 190 -19.43 11.17 1.61
CA ASP A 190 -19.58 11.99 0.40
C ASP A 190 -18.58 11.54 -0.68
N GLY A 191 -18.93 11.77 -1.95
CA GLY A 191 -18.14 11.30 -3.07
C GLY A 191 -16.70 11.83 -3.08
N SER A 192 -16.48 13.07 -2.63
CA SER A 192 -15.14 13.68 -2.63
C SER A 192 -14.22 13.04 -1.58
N THR A 193 -14.73 12.84 -0.36
CA THR A 193 -13.98 12.15 0.70
C THR A 193 -13.69 10.71 0.34
N ALA A 194 -14.65 10.00 -0.29
CA ALA A 194 -14.44 8.64 -0.75
C ALA A 194 -13.31 8.56 -1.79
N ASP A 195 -13.28 9.48 -2.76
CA ASP A 195 -12.24 9.51 -3.80
C ASP A 195 -10.85 9.85 -3.23
N GLN A 196 -10.76 10.81 -2.30
CA GLN A 196 -9.51 11.13 -1.61
C GLN A 196 -8.95 9.93 -0.82
N ASN A 197 -9.83 9.19 -0.14
CA ASN A 197 -9.44 7.98 0.58
C ASN A 197 -8.94 6.88 -0.36
N ARG A 198 -9.64 6.64 -1.49
CA ARG A 198 -9.18 5.69 -2.52
C ARG A 198 -7.82 6.09 -3.07
N GLU A 199 -7.62 7.37 -3.36
CA GLU A 199 -6.35 7.88 -3.88
C GLU A 199 -5.20 7.65 -2.89
N LYS A 200 -5.41 7.94 -1.60
CA LYS A 200 -4.41 7.69 -0.55
C LYS A 200 -4.03 6.21 -0.45
N LEU A 201 -5.03 5.33 -0.42
CA LEU A 201 -4.83 3.88 -0.35
C LEU A 201 -4.14 3.35 -1.61
N TRP A 202 -4.56 3.83 -2.78
CA TRP A 202 -3.98 3.46 -4.08
C TRP A 202 -2.51 3.83 -4.17
N ARG A 203 -2.14 5.08 -3.81
CA ARG A 203 -0.75 5.53 -3.80
C ARG A 203 0.14 4.66 -2.92
N ARG A 204 -0.37 4.15 -1.80
CA ARG A 204 0.38 3.21 -0.97
C ARG A 204 0.62 1.90 -1.69
N ILE A 205 -0.43 1.29 -2.25
CA ILE A 205 -0.33 0.04 -3.01
C ILE A 205 0.68 0.18 -4.15
N VAL A 206 0.57 1.25 -4.94
CA VAL A 206 1.50 1.55 -6.05
C VAL A 206 2.93 1.65 -5.54
N LYS A 207 3.18 2.45 -4.50
CA LYS A 207 4.53 2.66 -3.96
C LYS A 207 5.18 1.37 -3.49
N GLU A 208 4.41 0.52 -2.81
CA GLU A 208 4.94 -0.75 -2.29
C GLU A 208 5.16 -1.77 -3.41
N LEU A 209 4.23 -1.85 -4.35
CA LEU A 209 4.34 -2.71 -5.51
C LEU A 209 5.31 -2.18 -6.56
N ASP A 210 5.92 -1.00 -6.46
CA ASP A 210 7.00 -0.62 -7.37
C ASP A 210 8.25 -1.51 -7.19
N ASP A 211 8.41 -2.15 -6.02
CA ASP A 211 9.45 -3.13 -5.76
C ASP A 211 9.05 -4.53 -6.23
N ILE A 212 9.88 -5.12 -7.10
CA ILE A 212 9.61 -6.46 -7.66
C ILE A 212 9.77 -7.60 -6.65
N GLY A 213 10.63 -7.44 -5.65
CA GLY A 213 10.80 -8.37 -4.54
C GLY A 213 9.54 -8.43 -3.67
N VAL A 214 8.96 -7.27 -3.34
CA VAL A 214 7.68 -7.20 -2.62
C VAL A 214 6.56 -7.92 -3.38
N ARG A 215 6.48 -7.74 -4.71
CA ARG A 215 5.51 -8.47 -5.55
C ARG A 215 5.70 -9.99 -5.45
N PHE A 216 6.95 -10.45 -5.34
CA PHE A 216 7.28 -11.87 -5.18
C PHE A 216 6.80 -12.38 -3.82
N ASP A 217 7.12 -11.66 -2.75
CA ASP A 217 6.76 -12.04 -1.38
C ASP A 217 5.24 -12.11 -1.20
N ILE A 218 4.51 -11.12 -1.71
CA ILE A 218 3.03 -11.14 -1.70
C ILE A 218 2.50 -12.32 -2.53
N GLY A 219 3.08 -12.60 -3.69
CA GLY A 219 2.70 -13.78 -4.49
C GLY A 219 2.91 -15.10 -3.75
N ALA A 220 4.02 -15.23 -3.02
CA ALA A 220 4.32 -16.38 -2.18
C ALA A 220 3.38 -16.49 -0.99
N GLU A 221 3.00 -15.36 -0.39
CA GLU A 221 1.99 -15.34 0.67
C GLU A 221 0.62 -15.78 0.17
N ILE A 222 0.18 -15.28 -1.00
CA ILE A 222 -1.08 -15.70 -1.64
C ILE A 222 -1.06 -17.20 -1.90
N HIS A 223 0.06 -17.75 -2.38
CA HIS A 223 0.21 -19.19 -2.59
C HIS A 223 0.02 -19.99 -1.30
N ARG A 224 0.69 -19.58 -0.22
CA ARG A 224 0.59 -20.21 1.11
C ARG A 224 -0.84 -20.15 1.66
N VAL A 225 -1.49 -18.99 1.59
CA VAL A 225 -2.88 -18.81 2.05
C VAL A 225 -3.84 -19.63 1.19
N ALA A 226 -3.62 -19.74 -0.12
CA ALA A 226 -4.44 -20.56 -1.01
C ALA A 226 -4.36 -22.05 -0.63
N ILE A 227 -3.17 -22.57 -0.32
CA ILE A 227 -3.00 -23.95 0.16
C ILE A 227 -3.76 -24.17 1.47
N ALA A 228 -3.59 -23.27 2.45
CA ALA A 228 -4.28 -23.37 3.73
C ALA A 228 -5.82 -23.35 3.58
N CYS A 229 -6.33 -22.47 2.71
CA CYS A 229 -7.76 -22.45 2.37
C CYS A 229 -8.19 -23.78 1.72
N ALA A 230 -7.41 -24.31 0.79
CA ALA A 230 -7.69 -25.58 0.13
C ALA A 230 -7.81 -26.73 1.13
N GLU A 231 -6.87 -26.82 2.06
CA GLU A 231 -6.82 -27.86 3.09
C GLU A 231 -8.05 -27.83 4.00
N VAL A 232 -8.44 -26.64 4.47
CA VAL A 232 -9.63 -26.47 5.31
C VAL A 232 -10.90 -26.85 4.56
N LEU A 233 -11.06 -26.39 3.31
CA LEU A 233 -12.26 -26.66 2.53
C LEU A 233 -12.39 -28.15 2.19
N VAL A 234 -11.30 -28.81 1.83
CA VAL A 234 -11.28 -30.27 1.59
C VAL A 234 -11.59 -31.03 2.87
N ALA A 235 -10.97 -30.67 4.01
CA ALA A 235 -11.19 -31.33 5.29
C ALA A 235 -12.63 -31.20 5.79
N LYS A 236 -13.26 -30.03 5.60
CA LYS A 236 -14.66 -29.78 5.96
C LYS A 236 -15.67 -30.25 4.90
N GLY A 237 -15.22 -30.81 3.77
CA GLY A 237 -16.10 -31.29 2.71
C GLY A 237 -16.87 -30.18 1.98
N VAL A 238 -16.32 -28.97 1.93
CA VAL A 238 -16.94 -27.80 1.31
C VAL A 238 -16.57 -27.74 -0.17
N ASP A 239 -17.59 -27.73 -1.03
CA ASP A 239 -17.49 -27.67 -2.49
C ASP A 239 -16.34 -28.53 -3.04
N VAL A 240 -16.34 -29.81 -2.66
CA VAL A 240 -15.25 -30.77 -2.90
C VAL A 240 -14.88 -30.90 -4.37
N ASP A 241 -15.86 -30.77 -5.26
CA ASP A 241 -15.67 -30.80 -6.72
C ASP A 241 -14.78 -29.66 -7.23
N ILE A 242 -14.64 -28.58 -6.45
CA ILE A 242 -13.74 -27.45 -6.72
C ILE A 242 -12.50 -27.54 -5.82
N SER A 243 -12.69 -27.70 -4.51
CA SER A 243 -11.61 -27.58 -3.53
C SER A 243 -10.56 -28.69 -3.66
N ARG A 244 -10.96 -29.92 -4.01
CA ARG A 244 -10.02 -31.04 -4.17
C ARG A 244 -9.15 -30.90 -5.43
N PRO A 245 -9.69 -30.70 -6.65
CA PRO A 245 -8.86 -30.48 -7.83
C PRO A 245 -7.95 -29.24 -7.69
N CYS A 246 -8.48 -28.15 -7.10
CA CYS A 246 -7.65 -26.96 -6.87
C CYS A 246 -6.50 -27.24 -5.90
N LYS A 247 -6.74 -28.04 -4.83
CA LYS A 247 -5.67 -28.44 -3.91
C LYS A 247 -4.60 -29.27 -4.61
N GLU A 248 -5.01 -30.30 -5.37
CA GLU A 248 -4.08 -31.15 -6.12
C GLU A 248 -3.23 -30.35 -7.10
N ALA A 249 -3.81 -29.35 -7.76
CA ALA A 249 -3.09 -28.43 -8.63
C ALA A 249 -2.15 -27.48 -7.86
N LEU A 250 -2.59 -26.93 -6.71
CA LEU A 250 -1.76 -26.10 -5.84
C LEU A 250 -0.54 -26.86 -5.30
N ASP A 251 -0.69 -28.14 -4.96
CA ASP A 251 0.40 -28.98 -4.46
C ASP A 251 1.46 -29.29 -5.54
N GLN A 252 1.14 -29.07 -6.82
CA GLN A 252 2.05 -29.29 -7.97
C GLN A 252 2.74 -28.01 -8.46
N ILE A 253 2.26 -26.84 -8.07
CA ILE A 253 2.82 -25.57 -8.50
C ILE A 253 3.56 -24.89 -7.35
N GLY A 254 4.50 -24.02 -7.69
CA GLY A 254 5.20 -23.20 -6.71
C GLY A 254 4.71 -21.74 -6.70
N PRO A 255 5.14 -20.95 -5.70
CA PRO A 255 4.81 -19.52 -5.61
C PRO A 255 5.29 -18.71 -6.82
N GLU A 256 6.22 -19.24 -7.61
CA GLU A 256 6.74 -18.63 -8.84
C GLU A 256 5.65 -18.43 -9.89
N GLN A 257 4.60 -19.27 -9.88
CA GLN A 257 3.48 -19.18 -10.81
C GLN A 257 2.32 -18.33 -10.28
N ILE A 258 2.44 -17.77 -9.06
CA ILE A 258 1.52 -16.77 -8.51
C ILE A 258 2.18 -15.39 -8.63
N ILE A 259 1.72 -14.60 -9.60
CA ILE A 259 2.39 -13.36 -9.99
C ILE A 259 1.49 -12.16 -9.73
N VAL A 260 1.91 -11.30 -8.79
CA VAL A 260 1.32 -9.97 -8.60
C VAL A 260 1.95 -9.01 -9.62
N ASP A 261 1.16 -8.55 -10.58
CA ASP A 261 1.58 -7.58 -11.59
C ASP A 261 0.89 -6.23 -11.38
N LEU A 262 1.68 -5.16 -11.48
CA LEU A 262 1.19 -3.80 -11.61
C LEU A 262 1.99 -3.13 -12.75
N PRO A 263 1.35 -2.74 -13.87
CA PRO A 263 2.05 -2.07 -14.96
C PRO A 263 2.70 -0.77 -14.49
N ALA A 264 3.89 -0.45 -15.00
CA ALA A 264 4.59 0.79 -14.68
C ALA A 264 3.81 2.02 -15.19
N LEU A 265 3.91 3.14 -14.47
CA LEU A 265 3.36 4.41 -14.93
C LEU A 265 4.27 4.99 -16.02
N LYS A 266 4.04 4.59 -17.29
CA LYS A 266 4.78 5.14 -18.44
C LYS A 266 4.01 6.23 -19.20
N ALA A 267 2.81 6.57 -18.74
CA ALA A 267 1.97 7.61 -19.33
C ALA A 267 2.16 8.98 -18.65
N GLU A 268 3.38 9.36 -18.31
CA GLU A 268 3.64 10.69 -17.74
C GLU A 268 3.08 11.80 -18.63
N ALA A 269 2.59 12.86 -17.99
CA ALA A 269 2.01 14.02 -18.64
C ALA A 269 3.07 14.72 -19.49
N ILE A 270 2.89 14.65 -20.81
CA ILE A 270 3.81 15.29 -21.75
C ILE A 270 3.52 16.79 -21.77
N ARG A 271 4.50 17.59 -21.34
CA ARG A 271 4.46 19.05 -21.34
C ARG A 271 5.45 19.58 -22.38
N ILE A 272 4.95 20.23 -23.43
CA ILE A 272 5.78 20.91 -24.44
C ILE A 272 5.52 22.41 -24.43
N LEU A 273 6.56 23.21 -24.69
CA LEU A 273 6.43 24.64 -24.89
C LEU A 273 6.08 24.98 -26.33
N ALA A 274 5.26 26.00 -26.49
CA ALA A 274 4.79 26.43 -27.78
C ALA A 274 5.10 27.90 -28.05
N ARG A 275 5.50 28.21 -29.29
CA ARG A 275 5.61 29.59 -29.76
C ARG A 275 4.34 30.04 -30.45
N TYR A 276 3.76 31.11 -29.92
CA TYR A 276 2.61 31.80 -30.49
C TYR A 276 3.03 32.83 -31.55
N PRO A 277 2.13 33.24 -32.45
CA PRO A 277 2.45 34.20 -33.52
C PRO A 277 2.99 35.55 -33.01
N ASN A 278 2.58 35.97 -31.81
CA ASN A 278 3.08 37.18 -31.14
C ASN A 278 4.49 37.01 -30.52
N GLY A 279 5.13 35.84 -30.69
CA GLY A 279 6.44 35.51 -30.13
C GLY A 279 6.40 35.03 -28.68
N ALA A 280 5.24 34.99 -28.03
CA ALA A 280 5.10 34.45 -26.69
C ALA A 280 5.34 32.93 -26.67
N ILE A 281 5.99 32.47 -25.61
CA ILE A 281 6.28 31.08 -25.32
C ILE A 281 5.49 30.69 -24.06
N LYS A 282 4.57 29.75 -24.22
CA LYS A 282 3.80 29.21 -23.09
C LYS A 282 3.46 27.76 -23.33
N VAL A 283 2.98 27.10 -22.28
CA VAL A 283 2.37 25.78 -22.44
C VAL A 283 1.05 25.97 -23.19
N PRO A 284 0.84 25.23 -24.29
CA PRO A 284 -0.38 25.33 -25.06
C PRO A 284 -1.60 24.91 -24.24
N GLU A 285 -2.72 25.59 -24.50
CA GLU A 285 -4.03 25.19 -23.99
C GLU A 285 -4.58 24.08 -24.88
N PHE A 286 -4.59 22.86 -24.34
CA PHE A 286 -5.19 21.69 -24.99
C PHE A 286 -6.69 21.63 -24.74
N SER A 287 -7.41 20.91 -25.60
CA SER A 287 -8.85 20.62 -25.43
C SER A 287 -9.12 19.77 -24.18
N PHE A 288 -8.10 19.11 -23.64
CA PHE A 288 -8.12 18.42 -22.36
C PHE A 288 -6.84 18.73 -21.56
N ASN A 289 -6.89 18.67 -20.23
CA ASN A 289 -5.69 18.84 -19.41
C ASN A 289 -4.88 17.53 -19.37
N PRO A 290 -3.67 17.44 -19.96
CA PRO A 290 -2.92 16.18 -20.04
C PRO A 290 -2.50 15.64 -18.68
N VAL A 291 -2.25 16.53 -17.71
CA VAL A 291 -1.88 16.15 -16.34
C VAL A 291 -3.07 15.50 -15.65
N LYS A 292 -4.22 16.21 -15.60
CA LYS A 292 -5.44 15.66 -14.99
C LYS A 292 -5.90 14.35 -15.65
N TRP A 293 -5.64 14.21 -16.95
CA TRP A 293 -6.01 13.01 -17.67
C TRP A 293 -5.07 11.83 -17.40
N SER A 294 -3.76 12.09 -17.27
CA SER A 294 -2.79 11.11 -16.75
C SER A 294 -3.18 10.64 -15.35
N ASP A 295 -3.50 11.57 -14.45
CA ASP A 295 -3.92 11.27 -13.07
C ASP A 295 -5.23 10.44 -13.07
N ALA A 296 -6.19 10.81 -13.92
CA ALA A 296 -7.43 10.05 -14.10
C ALA A 296 -7.16 8.64 -14.64
N TYR A 297 -6.23 8.49 -15.58
CA TYR A 297 -5.83 7.17 -16.08
C TYR A 297 -5.21 6.31 -14.97
N GLU A 298 -4.32 6.89 -14.16
CA GLU A 298 -3.69 6.19 -13.05
C GLU A 298 -4.71 5.66 -12.04
N LEU A 299 -5.71 6.46 -11.68
CA LEU A 299 -6.72 6.04 -10.69
C LEU A 299 -7.78 5.11 -11.29
N GLN A 300 -8.21 5.36 -12.53
CA GLN A 300 -9.39 4.72 -13.12
C GLN A 300 -9.08 3.53 -14.03
N LYS A 301 -7.89 3.49 -14.65
CA LYS A 301 -7.56 2.54 -15.72
C LYS A 301 -6.34 1.67 -15.42
N ARG A 302 -5.33 2.18 -14.72
CA ARG A 302 -4.15 1.38 -14.33
C ARG A 302 -4.58 0.25 -13.40
N THR A 303 -4.68 -0.95 -13.96
CA THR A 303 -5.19 -2.14 -13.28
C THR A 303 -4.05 -3.11 -13.07
N GLY A 304 -3.82 -3.48 -11.81
CA GLY A 304 -2.96 -4.59 -11.45
C GLY A 304 -3.75 -5.89 -11.35
N TYR A 305 -3.04 -7.01 -11.47
CA TYR A 305 -3.63 -8.35 -11.42
C TYR A 305 -2.79 -9.29 -10.56
N VAL A 306 -3.46 -10.29 -9.98
CA VAL A 306 -2.81 -11.52 -9.54
C VAL A 306 -3.07 -12.58 -10.58
N PHE A 307 -2.00 -13.07 -11.19
CA PHE A 307 -2.02 -14.12 -12.21
C PHE A 307 -1.64 -15.47 -11.60
N CYS A 308 -2.32 -16.53 -12.04
CA CYS A 308 -2.02 -17.91 -11.63
C CYS A 308 -2.46 -18.93 -12.70
N PRO A 309 -2.06 -20.21 -12.59
CA PRO A 309 -2.56 -21.26 -13.47
C PRO A 309 -4.09 -21.38 -13.39
N ARG A 310 -4.72 -21.78 -14.50
CA ARG A 310 -6.19 -21.78 -14.64
C ARG A 310 -6.90 -22.61 -13.58
N ASP A 311 -6.30 -23.74 -13.18
CA ASP A 311 -6.95 -24.73 -12.32
C ASP A 311 -7.01 -24.31 -10.85
N VAL A 312 -6.24 -23.28 -10.45
CA VAL A 312 -6.19 -22.79 -9.08
C VAL A 312 -6.86 -21.43 -8.89
N VAL A 313 -7.42 -20.86 -9.96
CA VAL A 313 -8.00 -19.50 -9.96
C VAL A 313 -9.00 -19.27 -8.81
N PRO A 314 -9.95 -20.18 -8.50
CA PRO A 314 -10.93 -19.92 -7.43
C PRO A 314 -10.28 -19.71 -6.05
N LEU A 315 -9.31 -20.55 -5.68
CA LEU A 315 -8.64 -20.46 -4.38
C LEU A 315 -7.61 -19.33 -4.33
N VAL A 316 -6.90 -19.09 -5.43
CA VAL A 316 -5.98 -17.94 -5.53
C VAL A 316 -6.75 -16.62 -5.46
N ALA A 317 -7.95 -16.55 -6.05
CA ALA A 317 -8.80 -15.36 -5.96
C ALA A 317 -9.20 -15.06 -4.50
N LEU A 318 -9.68 -16.08 -3.77
CA LEU A 318 -10.00 -15.98 -2.35
C LEU A 318 -8.77 -15.56 -1.52
N ALA A 319 -7.65 -16.26 -1.69
CA ALA A 319 -6.41 -15.96 -0.99
C ALA A 319 -5.91 -14.55 -1.29
N SER A 320 -6.03 -14.09 -2.53
CA SER A 320 -5.69 -12.71 -2.90
C SER A 320 -6.54 -11.69 -2.16
N LYS A 321 -7.86 -11.92 -2.00
CA LYS A 321 -8.73 -11.04 -1.22
C LYS A 321 -8.32 -11.01 0.26
N ILE A 322 -7.98 -12.17 0.84
CA ILE A 322 -7.50 -12.28 2.23
C ILE A 322 -6.17 -11.54 2.41
N VAL A 323 -5.19 -11.78 1.54
CA VAL A 323 -3.86 -11.17 1.63
C VAL A 323 -3.93 -9.66 1.39
N PHE A 324 -4.71 -9.18 0.41
CA PHE A 324 -4.86 -7.74 0.21
C PHE A 324 -5.57 -7.05 1.38
N LEU A 325 -6.51 -7.73 2.04
CA LEU A 325 -7.11 -7.21 3.26
C LEU A 325 -6.12 -7.22 4.43
N GLY A 326 -5.38 -8.29 4.66
CA GLY A 326 -4.40 -8.35 5.75
C GLY A 326 -3.22 -7.40 5.56
N HIS A 327 -2.66 -7.36 4.34
CA HIS A 327 -1.44 -6.63 4.02
C HIS A 327 -1.70 -5.15 3.72
N PHE A 328 -2.71 -4.87 2.89
CA PHE A 328 -3.06 -3.52 2.46
C PHE A 328 -4.34 -2.99 3.10
N GLY A 329 -5.11 -3.77 3.85
CA GLY A 329 -6.36 -3.30 4.44
C GLY A 329 -7.42 -2.85 3.47
N VAL A 330 -7.34 -3.32 2.23
CA VAL A 330 -8.30 -2.94 1.19
C VAL A 330 -9.09 -4.16 0.76
N THR A 331 -10.37 -3.94 0.56
CA THR A 331 -11.19 -4.81 -0.25
C THR A 331 -11.46 -4.14 -1.59
N MET A 332 -11.59 -4.95 -2.63
CA MET A 332 -12.03 -4.48 -3.93
C MET A 332 -13.55 -4.59 -4.01
N SER A 333 -14.19 -3.63 -4.66
CA SER A 333 -15.61 -3.64 -4.95
C SER A 333 -15.94 -4.76 -5.95
N GLU A 334 -17.23 -5.12 -6.02
CA GLU A 334 -17.72 -6.14 -6.95
C GLU A 334 -17.42 -5.82 -8.43
N GLU A 335 -17.17 -4.54 -8.77
CA GLU A 335 -16.71 -4.16 -10.12
C GLU A 335 -15.41 -4.87 -10.52
N ALA A 336 -14.51 -5.13 -9.55
CA ALA A 336 -13.24 -5.81 -9.79
C ALA A 336 -13.43 -7.25 -10.26
N ASP A 337 -14.50 -7.91 -9.83
CA ASP A 337 -14.79 -9.31 -10.18
C ASP A 337 -15.20 -9.44 -11.67
N GLY A 338 -15.62 -8.35 -12.33
CA GLY A 338 -15.74 -8.30 -13.80
C GLY A 338 -14.40 -8.44 -14.55
N TYR A 339 -13.28 -8.29 -13.83
CA TYR A 339 -11.93 -8.28 -14.36
C TYR A 339 -11.14 -9.55 -14.00
N ILE A 340 -11.79 -10.62 -13.56
CA ILE A 340 -11.13 -11.90 -13.24
C ILE A 340 -11.72 -13.08 -14.05
N LYS A 341 -11.25 -14.30 -13.80
CA LYS A 341 -11.65 -15.55 -14.50
C LYS A 341 -12.27 -16.60 -13.56
N THR A 342 -12.99 -16.15 -12.53
CA THR A 342 -13.74 -17.01 -11.59
C THR A 342 -15.16 -16.50 -11.38
N ALA A 343 -16.02 -17.34 -10.80
CA ALA A 343 -17.38 -16.97 -10.42
C ALA A 343 -17.38 -15.86 -9.36
N THR A 344 -18.38 -15.00 -9.45
CA THR A 344 -18.42 -13.60 -9.01
C THR A 344 -18.31 -13.36 -7.50
N ILE A 345 -18.51 -14.37 -6.65
CA ILE A 345 -18.68 -14.20 -5.20
C ILE A 345 -17.98 -15.34 -4.47
N VAL A 346 -17.18 -15.02 -3.45
CA VAL A 346 -16.65 -16.01 -2.51
C VAL A 346 -17.83 -16.67 -1.81
N PRO A 347 -18.04 -17.99 -1.94
CA PRO A 347 -19.18 -18.65 -1.33
C PRO A 347 -19.18 -18.48 0.20
N ARG A 348 -20.34 -18.16 0.80
CA ARG A 348 -20.44 -17.94 2.26
C ARG A 348 -20.05 -19.17 3.08
N ASN A 349 -20.35 -20.37 2.57
CA ASN A 349 -19.91 -21.63 3.15
C ASN A 349 -18.37 -21.73 3.21
N TRP A 350 -17.63 -21.15 2.25
CA TRP A 350 -16.17 -21.10 2.31
C TRP A 350 -15.72 -20.17 3.44
N ILE A 351 -16.27 -18.96 3.51
CA ILE A 351 -15.93 -17.99 4.57
C ILE A 351 -16.20 -18.59 5.95
N ASN A 352 -17.37 -19.20 6.16
CA ASN A 352 -17.70 -19.84 7.44
C ASN A 352 -16.70 -20.94 7.80
N ALA A 353 -16.32 -21.78 6.83
CA ALA A 353 -15.35 -22.85 7.05
C ALA A 353 -13.97 -22.32 7.44
N LEU A 354 -13.55 -21.17 6.89
CA LEU A 354 -12.27 -20.53 7.22
C LEU A 354 -12.30 -19.85 8.58
N VAL A 355 -13.43 -19.24 8.97
CA VAL A 355 -13.62 -18.67 10.32
C VAL A 355 -13.57 -19.78 11.38
N ASP A 356 -14.30 -20.88 11.15
CA ASP A 356 -14.28 -22.03 12.06
C ASP A 356 -12.87 -22.65 12.22
N ALA A 357 -12.01 -22.49 11.22
CA ALA A 357 -10.64 -23.00 11.20
C ALA A 357 -9.61 -21.93 11.59
N GLU A 358 -10.05 -20.76 12.05
CA GLU A 358 -9.20 -19.64 12.48
C GLU A 358 -8.21 -19.17 11.40
N ILE A 359 -8.52 -19.38 10.12
CA ILE A 359 -7.73 -18.86 8.99
C ILE A 359 -7.98 -17.36 8.79
N ILE A 360 -9.22 -16.93 9.02
CA ILE A 360 -9.64 -15.53 9.03
C ILE A 360 -10.53 -15.29 10.25
N ASP A 361 -10.53 -14.06 10.76
CA ASP A 361 -11.43 -13.65 11.84
C ASP A 361 -12.82 -13.22 11.31
N THR A 362 -13.74 -12.95 12.23
CA THR A 362 -15.10 -12.52 11.91
C THR A 362 -15.12 -11.18 11.16
N ASP A 363 -14.22 -10.25 11.51
CA ASP A 363 -14.12 -8.93 10.87
C ASP A 363 -13.69 -9.08 9.41
N ALA A 364 -12.66 -9.89 9.15
CA ALA A 364 -12.21 -10.23 7.81
C ALA A 364 -13.31 -10.96 7.02
N ALA A 365 -14.05 -11.86 7.65
CA ALA A 365 -15.20 -12.51 7.04
C ALA A 365 -16.29 -11.51 6.63
N GLU A 366 -16.59 -10.49 7.46
CA GLU A 366 -17.53 -9.41 7.12
C GLU A 366 -17.03 -8.56 5.95
N HIS A 367 -15.75 -8.18 5.97
CA HIS A 367 -15.10 -7.45 4.89
C HIS A 367 -15.12 -8.22 3.55
N LEU A 368 -14.85 -9.53 3.59
CA LEU A 368 -14.82 -10.41 2.41
C LEU A 368 -16.22 -10.75 1.88
N SER A 369 -17.25 -10.73 2.72
CA SER A 369 -18.64 -11.04 2.37
C SER A 369 -19.46 -9.83 1.91
N SER A 370 -18.80 -8.70 1.64
CA SER A 370 -19.43 -7.43 1.23
C SER A 370 -20.41 -6.86 2.26
N LYS A 371 -20.34 -7.31 3.52
CA LYS A 371 -21.28 -6.92 4.59
C LYS A 371 -20.73 -5.75 5.39
N ARG A 372 -20.61 -4.61 4.70
CA ARG A 372 -20.30 -3.27 5.24
C ARG A 372 -18.95 -3.21 5.96
N HIS A 373 -18.54 -1.99 6.26
CA HIS A 373 -17.25 -1.62 6.83
C HIS A 373 -16.12 -1.68 5.79
N SER A 374 -15.73 -0.49 5.32
CA SER A 374 -14.40 -0.30 4.73
C SER A 374 -13.58 0.44 5.78
N LEU A 375 -12.29 0.13 5.83
CA LEU A 375 -11.39 0.68 6.83
C LEU A 375 -10.95 2.11 6.45
N LEU A 376 -10.90 2.98 7.43
CA LEU A 376 -10.64 4.42 7.34
C LEU A 376 -9.29 4.73 7.97
N ALA A 377 -8.52 5.61 7.33
CA ALA A 377 -7.34 6.18 7.95
C ALA A 377 -7.73 7.13 9.10
N LEU A 378 -6.97 7.09 10.20
CA LEU A 378 -7.17 7.98 11.35
C LEU A 378 -6.79 9.43 10.97
N ARG A 379 -7.65 10.39 11.31
CA ARG A 379 -7.38 11.83 11.21
C ARG A 379 -6.95 12.36 12.58
N ALA A 380 -6.25 13.49 12.60
CA ALA A 380 -5.85 14.14 13.85
C ALA A 380 -7.06 14.44 14.77
N ASP A 381 -8.18 14.87 14.18
CA ASP A 381 -9.42 15.19 14.90
C ASP A 381 -10.13 13.95 15.49
N ASP A 382 -9.85 12.76 14.94
CA ASP A 382 -10.42 11.50 15.42
C ASP A 382 -9.80 11.10 16.76
N LEU A 383 -8.56 11.52 17.02
CA LEU A 383 -7.80 11.15 18.22
C LEU A 383 -8.22 11.89 19.49
N LYS A 384 -9.16 12.86 19.39
CA LYS A 384 -9.74 13.62 20.52
C LYS A 384 -8.71 14.23 21.48
N VAL A 385 -7.58 14.70 20.96
CA VAL A 385 -6.53 15.36 21.76
C VAL A 385 -7.10 16.65 22.41
N PRO A 386 -6.89 16.88 23.72
CA PRO A 386 -7.38 18.09 24.38
C PRO A 386 -6.77 19.36 23.80
N GLY A 387 -7.55 20.44 23.70
CA GLY A 387 -7.05 21.73 23.19
C GLY A 387 -5.87 22.29 23.98
N THR A 388 -5.79 22.03 25.28
CA THR A 388 -4.64 22.41 26.12
C THR A 388 -3.36 21.69 25.70
N TRP A 389 -3.46 20.44 25.22
CA TRP A 389 -2.31 19.70 24.74
C TRP A 389 -1.86 20.20 23.37
N ILE A 390 -2.80 20.51 22.47
CA ILE A 390 -2.52 21.10 21.15
C ILE A 390 -1.87 22.48 21.28
N GLN A 391 -2.25 23.28 22.29
CA GLN A 391 -1.60 24.57 22.55
C GLN A 391 -0.14 24.42 22.98
N ALA A 392 0.20 23.35 23.70
CA ALA A 392 1.57 23.08 24.14
C ALA A 392 2.42 22.42 23.04
N ASP A 393 1.84 21.52 22.24
CA ASP A 393 2.46 20.90 21.07
C ASP A 393 1.44 20.84 19.90
N PRO A 394 1.45 21.82 18.98
CA PRO A 394 0.51 21.90 17.87
C PRO A 394 0.55 20.70 16.91
N ASP A 395 1.69 20.01 16.84
CA ASP A 395 1.89 18.90 15.90
C ASP A 395 1.57 17.53 16.51
N PHE A 396 1.29 17.46 17.82
CA PHE A 396 1.09 16.20 18.54
C PHE A 396 0.03 15.31 17.89
N ALA A 397 -1.17 15.84 17.63
CA ALA A 397 -2.27 15.07 17.06
C ALA A 397 -1.96 14.55 15.64
N SER A 398 -1.33 15.39 14.82
CA SER A 398 -0.92 15.02 13.46
C SER A 398 0.18 13.97 13.45
N ARG A 399 1.17 14.10 14.35
CA ARG A 399 2.27 13.14 14.52
C ARG A 399 1.74 11.79 15.00
N LEU A 400 0.88 11.79 16.02
CA LEU A 400 0.26 10.58 16.55
C LEU A 400 -0.59 9.86 15.50
N ALA A 401 -1.40 10.61 14.73
CA ALA A 401 -2.19 10.03 13.63
C ALA A 401 -1.30 9.45 12.53
N LEU A 402 -0.17 10.10 12.21
CA LEU A 402 0.78 9.61 11.23
C LEU A 402 1.45 8.30 11.68
N GLU A 403 1.90 8.24 12.93
CA GLU A 403 2.51 7.04 13.51
C GLU A 403 1.53 5.88 13.59
N LEU A 404 0.28 6.13 14.02
CA LEU A 404 -0.77 5.12 14.04
C LEU A 404 -1.09 4.64 12.62
N ASN A 405 -1.30 5.52 11.65
CA ASN A 405 -1.56 5.11 10.25
C ASN A 405 -0.35 4.38 9.60
N ARG A 406 0.87 4.60 10.10
CA ARG A 406 2.06 3.87 9.65
C ARG A 406 2.00 2.41 10.09
N LEU A 407 1.53 2.15 11.31
CA LEU A 407 1.45 0.81 11.89
C LEU A 407 0.12 0.11 11.55
N LEU A 408 -1.00 0.81 11.70
CA LEU A 408 -2.37 0.40 11.31
C LEU A 408 -2.57 0.59 9.81
N ARG A 409 -1.79 -0.14 9.01
CA ARG A 409 -1.83 -0.07 7.55
C ARG A 409 -3.26 -0.18 7.04
N ALA A 410 -4.11 -1.00 7.64
CA ALA A 410 -5.45 -1.17 7.14
C ALA A 410 -6.39 -0.01 7.43
N GLY A 411 -6.08 0.85 8.41
CA GLY A 411 -7.05 1.76 8.98
C GLY A 411 -8.03 1.01 9.89
N LEU A 412 -9.04 1.73 10.38
CA LEU A 412 -10.04 1.23 11.33
C LEU A 412 -11.44 1.45 10.79
N THR A 413 -12.43 0.65 11.19
CA THR A 413 -13.84 0.94 10.84
C THR A 413 -14.27 2.27 11.47
N ALA A 414 -15.32 2.92 10.95
CA ALA A 414 -15.81 4.18 11.54
C ALA A 414 -16.16 4.01 13.04
N ASP A 415 -16.78 2.88 13.38
CA ASP A 415 -17.14 2.54 14.77
C ASP A 415 -15.89 2.33 15.64
N HIS A 416 -14.85 1.68 15.09
CA HIS A 416 -13.56 1.52 15.77
C HIS A 416 -12.83 2.85 15.95
N ILE A 417 -12.87 3.76 14.96
CA ILE A 417 -12.30 5.12 15.09
C ILE A 417 -13.01 5.88 16.21
N GLU A 418 -14.34 5.83 16.25
CA GLU A 418 -15.10 6.52 17.29
C GLU A 418 -14.82 5.95 18.69
N ALA A 419 -14.78 4.62 18.82
CA ALA A 419 -14.43 3.94 20.07
C ALA A 419 -13.00 4.29 20.53
N LEU A 420 -12.01 4.24 19.62
CA LEU A 420 -10.63 4.63 19.92
C LEU A 420 -10.56 6.09 20.40
N GLY A 421 -11.28 7.00 19.74
CA GLY A 421 -11.34 8.41 20.14
C GLY A 421 -11.93 8.61 21.53
N ARG A 422 -12.99 7.87 21.89
CA ARG A 422 -13.59 7.90 23.24
C ARG A 422 -12.62 7.39 24.30
N VAL A 423 -11.96 6.26 24.04
CA VAL A 423 -10.97 5.66 24.96
C VAL A 423 -9.76 6.58 25.14
N LEU A 424 -9.19 7.11 24.06
CA LEU A 424 -8.08 8.06 24.11
C LEU A 424 -8.45 9.35 24.86
N GLY A 425 -9.66 9.89 24.61
CA GLY A 425 -10.19 11.02 25.37
C GLY A 425 -10.18 10.78 26.89
N ALA A 426 -10.55 9.56 27.32
CA ALA A 426 -10.48 9.18 28.72
C ALA A 426 -9.06 8.99 29.23
N VAL A 427 -8.15 8.43 28.41
CA VAL A 427 -6.72 8.32 28.71
C VAL A 427 -6.09 9.69 28.93
N TYR A 428 -6.26 10.66 28.03
CA TYR A 428 -5.67 12.00 28.21
C TYR A 428 -6.16 12.66 29.49
N ALA A 429 -7.44 12.49 29.78
CA ALA A 429 -8.02 13.08 30.96
C ALA A 429 -7.57 12.38 32.26
N PHE A 430 -7.20 11.09 32.18
CA PHE A 430 -6.50 10.39 33.25
C PHE A 430 -5.07 10.91 33.43
N VAL A 431 -4.31 11.11 32.36
CA VAL A 431 -2.96 11.73 32.42
C VAL A 431 -3.04 13.14 33.02
N ASP A 432 -4.02 13.94 32.62
CA ASP A 432 -4.30 15.25 33.20
C ASP A 432 -4.55 15.17 34.70
N HIS A 433 -5.38 14.22 35.13
CA HIS A 433 -5.63 14.01 36.55
C HIS A 433 -4.37 13.57 37.28
N TRP A 434 -3.55 12.68 36.70
CA TRP A 434 -2.30 12.20 37.28
C TRP A 434 -1.35 13.36 37.62
N TYR A 435 -1.20 14.30 36.69
CA TYR A 435 -0.34 15.48 36.87
C TYR A 435 -0.93 16.52 37.83
N LYS A 436 -2.26 16.65 37.91
CA LYS A 436 -2.94 17.68 38.71
C LYS A 436 -3.27 17.25 40.16
N SER A 437 -3.37 15.95 40.43
CA SER A 437 -3.86 15.42 41.71
C SER A 437 -2.76 14.99 42.71
N GLY A 438 -1.49 15.27 42.40
CA GLY A 438 -0.36 14.90 43.24
C GLY A 438 0.08 13.44 43.11
N GLN A 439 -0.42 12.68 42.14
CA GLN A 439 -0.01 11.29 41.90
C GLN A 439 1.46 11.17 41.50
N LEU A 440 2.03 12.21 40.88
CA LEU A 440 3.46 12.29 40.54
C LEU A 440 4.37 12.06 41.75
N THR A 441 4.01 12.59 42.92
CA THR A 441 4.84 12.50 44.14
C THR A 441 4.46 11.30 45.02
N ARG A 442 3.36 10.61 44.71
CA ARG A 442 2.89 9.44 45.46
C ARG A 442 3.68 8.20 45.07
N GLN A 443 3.95 7.34 46.05
CA GLN A 443 4.48 6.01 45.80
C GLN A 443 3.35 5.08 45.35
N LEU A 444 3.62 4.32 44.28
CA LEU A 444 2.72 3.30 43.76
C LEU A 444 3.29 1.93 44.13
N GLU A 445 2.48 1.06 44.73
CA GLU A 445 2.98 -0.20 45.31
C GLU A 445 3.04 -1.35 44.32
N ASN A 446 2.08 -1.43 43.39
CA ASN A 446 1.96 -2.54 42.45
C ASN A 446 1.03 -2.22 41.27
N GLU A 447 1.01 -3.12 40.28
CA GLU A 447 0.17 -3.05 39.08
C GLU A 447 -1.34 -3.05 39.37
N ALA A 448 -1.79 -3.69 40.45
CA ALA A 448 -3.21 -3.74 40.80
C ALA A 448 -3.74 -2.39 41.30
N GLU A 449 -2.90 -1.59 41.97
CA GLU A 449 -3.28 -0.23 42.37
C GLU A 449 -3.34 0.72 41.17
N LEU A 450 -2.43 0.56 40.19
CA LEU A 450 -2.51 1.28 38.91
C LEU A 450 -3.83 0.95 38.19
N GLN A 451 -4.14 -0.34 38.09
CA GLN A 451 -5.33 -0.85 37.42
C GLN A 451 -6.61 -0.26 38.02
N LYS A 452 -6.72 -0.17 39.35
CA LYS A 452 -7.88 0.46 40.01
C LYS A 452 -8.06 1.92 39.62
N GLN A 453 -6.97 2.69 39.55
CA GLN A 453 -7.03 4.11 39.19
C GLN A 453 -7.42 4.31 37.72
N VAL A 454 -6.84 3.51 36.82
CA VAL A 454 -7.19 3.51 35.39
C VAL A 454 -8.64 3.11 35.18
N LEU A 455 -9.10 2.04 35.84
CA LEU A 455 -10.48 1.56 35.77
C LEU A 455 -11.47 2.62 36.25
N ALA A 456 -11.20 3.26 37.40
CA ALA A 456 -12.04 4.34 37.92
C ALA A 456 -12.11 5.53 36.95
N ALA A 457 -11.01 5.86 36.26
CA ALA A 457 -10.97 6.96 35.30
C ALA A 457 -11.84 6.70 34.06
N PHE A 458 -11.91 5.45 33.59
CA PHE A 458 -12.81 5.04 32.51
C PHE A 458 -14.28 5.02 32.95
N GLN A 459 -14.57 4.45 34.12
CA GLN A 459 -15.92 4.36 34.67
C GLN A 459 -16.55 5.73 34.95
N LEU A 460 -15.76 6.68 35.46
CA LEU A 460 -16.20 8.07 35.69
C LEU A 460 -16.65 8.77 34.40
N ARG A 461 -16.20 8.30 33.24
CA ARG A 461 -16.57 8.83 31.92
C ARG A 461 -17.66 8.01 31.24
N GLY A 462 -18.24 7.03 31.94
CA GLY A 462 -19.32 6.21 31.44
C GLY A 462 -18.91 5.20 30.38
N LEU A 463 -17.62 4.88 30.24
CA LEU A 463 -17.16 3.86 29.32
C LEU A 463 -17.44 2.46 29.90
N PRO A 464 -18.08 1.55 29.14
CA PRO A 464 -18.26 0.18 29.60
C PRO A 464 -16.90 -0.50 29.71
N THR A 465 -16.67 -1.20 30.83
CA THR A 465 -15.40 -1.85 31.15
C THR A 465 -15.62 -3.29 31.56
N GLN A 466 -14.74 -4.19 31.13
CA GLN A 466 -14.72 -5.60 31.50
C GLN A 466 -13.32 -6.02 31.91
N GLU A 467 -13.22 -6.97 32.84
CA GLU A 467 -11.93 -7.55 33.26
C GLU A 467 -11.34 -8.38 32.12
N GLY A 468 -10.05 -8.23 31.85
CA GLY A 468 -9.34 -8.92 30.76
C GLY A 468 -9.45 -10.44 30.83
N SER A 469 -9.54 -11.02 32.04
CA SER A 469 -9.70 -12.47 32.25
C SER A 469 -11.02 -13.03 31.69
N VAL A 470 -12.09 -12.23 31.69
CA VAL A 470 -13.40 -12.57 31.11
C VAL A 470 -13.38 -12.45 29.58
N ALA A 471 -12.47 -11.63 29.05
CA ALA A 471 -12.29 -11.40 27.62
C ALA A 471 -11.12 -12.17 26.99
N GLY A 472 -10.31 -12.92 27.76
CA GLY A 472 -9.25 -13.80 27.23
C GLY A 472 -7.79 -13.41 27.52
N GLY A 473 -7.52 -12.37 28.31
CA GLY A 473 -6.15 -11.98 28.73
C GLY A 473 -5.94 -11.90 30.24
N GLY A 474 -5.03 -11.01 30.65
CA GLY A 474 -4.55 -10.92 32.03
C GLY A 474 -5.64 -10.46 33.00
N LYS A 475 -5.56 -10.94 34.24
CA LYS A 475 -6.47 -10.53 35.34
C LYS A 475 -6.47 -9.01 35.61
N LEU A 476 -5.40 -8.33 35.22
CA LEU A 476 -5.21 -6.89 35.45
C LEU A 476 -5.39 -6.05 34.17
N ASP A 477 -5.72 -6.68 33.04
CA ASP A 477 -6.04 -5.95 31.82
C ASP A 477 -7.49 -5.47 31.88
N ILE A 478 -7.79 -4.38 31.16
CA ILE A 478 -9.12 -3.79 31.11
C ILE A 478 -9.55 -3.73 29.65
N PHE A 479 -10.67 -4.38 29.33
CA PHE A 479 -11.30 -4.21 28.02
C PHE A 479 -12.30 -3.06 28.11
N VAL A 480 -12.11 -2.03 27.28
CA VAL A 480 -12.84 -0.75 27.36
C VAL A 480 -13.65 -0.53 26.10
N ASP A 481 -14.89 -0.07 26.29
CA ASP A 481 -15.84 0.31 25.24
C ASP A 481 -16.13 -0.81 24.23
N GLY A 482 -15.94 -2.07 24.64
CA GLY A 482 -16.09 -3.25 23.79
C GLY A 482 -15.07 -3.34 22.65
N ALA A 483 -14.01 -2.52 22.65
CA ALA A 483 -13.15 -2.32 21.48
C ALA A 483 -11.65 -2.23 21.78
N VAL A 484 -11.21 -1.64 22.90
CA VAL A 484 -9.77 -1.40 23.15
C VAL A 484 -9.30 -2.16 24.38
N LEU A 485 -8.24 -2.94 24.23
CA LEU A 485 -7.55 -3.56 25.35
C LEU A 485 -6.56 -2.57 25.97
N VAL A 486 -6.64 -2.40 27.28
CA VAL A 486 -5.72 -1.61 28.08
C VAL A 486 -4.94 -2.53 29.01
N GLU A 487 -3.66 -2.71 28.73
CA GLU A 487 -2.74 -3.45 29.59
C GLU A 487 -2.09 -2.50 30.59
N ASN A 488 -2.12 -2.86 31.87
CA ASN A 488 -1.43 -2.12 32.92
C ASN A 488 -0.05 -2.75 33.15
N LYS A 489 0.98 -1.93 33.37
CA LYS A 489 2.33 -2.37 33.71
C LYS A 489 2.90 -1.49 34.80
N PHE A 490 3.65 -2.11 35.70
CA PHE A 490 4.30 -1.43 36.81
C PHE A 490 5.78 -1.84 36.86
N THR A 491 6.67 -0.85 36.94
CA THR A 491 8.10 -1.08 37.09
C THR A 491 8.72 -0.06 38.04
N GLY A 492 9.80 -0.45 38.71
CA GLY A 492 10.66 0.49 39.44
C GLY A 492 11.49 1.35 38.49
N ARG A 493 12.64 1.82 38.96
CA ARG A 493 13.55 2.66 38.16
C ARG A 493 14.05 1.93 36.92
N VAL A 494 13.92 2.58 35.77
CA VAL A 494 14.38 2.08 34.48
C VAL A 494 15.23 3.14 33.78
N ALA A 495 16.31 2.71 33.11
CA ALA A 495 17.19 3.61 32.37
C ALA A 495 16.58 4.07 31.03
N ASP A 496 15.75 3.22 30.43
CA ASP A 496 15.05 3.47 29.17
C ASP A 496 13.57 3.07 29.33
N VAL A 497 12.72 4.08 29.48
CA VAL A 497 11.27 3.90 29.68
C VAL A 497 10.60 3.36 28.41
N ALA A 498 11.10 3.75 27.23
CA ALA A 498 10.51 3.36 25.96
C ALA A 498 10.61 1.84 25.71
N ASN A 499 11.65 1.19 26.25
CA ASN A 499 11.89 -0.25 26.13
C ASN A 499 11.53 -1.05 27.41
N ALA A 500 10.94 -0.41 28.43
CA ALA A 500 10.53 -1.10 29.65
C ALA A 500 9.32 -2.02 29.38
N ALA A 501 9.27 -3.19 30.04
CA ALA A 501 8.24 -4.22 29.80
C ALA A 501 8.08 -4.60 28.31
N PRO A 502 9.12 -5.16 27.65
CA PRO A 502 9.12 -5.45 26.21
C PRO A 502 8.15 -6.57 25.79
N ALA A 503 7.58 -7.30 26.76
CA ALA A 503 6.55 -8.30 26.53
C ALA A 503 5.11 -7.75 26.65
N ALA A 504 4.94 -6.46 26.97
CA ALA A 504 3.63 -5.81 26.99
C ALA A 504 3.06 -5.70 25.56
N GLY A 505 1.73 -5.70 25.42
CA GLY A 505 1.04 -5.67 24.12
C GLY A 505 0.97 -7.01 23.38
N MET A 506 1.75 -8.01 23.81
CA MET A 506 1.77 -9.36 23.21
C MET A 506 0.52 -10.18 23.53
N GLN A 507 -0.22 -9.85 24.61
CA GLN A 507 -1.39 -10.62 25.06
C GLN A 507 -2.66 -10.31 24.27
N GLY A 508 -2.69 -9.20 23.52
CA GLY A 508 -3.77 -8.88 22.57
C GLY A 508 -4.04 -9.94 21.50
N ARG A 509 -3.14 -10.93 21.33
CA ARG A 509 -3.28 -12.08 20.40
C ARG A 509 -4.46 -13.02 20.70
N ARG A 510 -5.03 -12.98 21.91
CA ARG A 510 -6.05 -13.95 22.37
C ARG A 510 -7.49 -13.49 22.19
N TYR A 511 -7.71 -12.29 21.68
CA TYR A 511 -9.02 -11.66 21.64
C TYR A 511 -9.61 -11.80 20.23
N ALA A 512 -10.62 -12.64 20.08
CA ALA A 512 -11.39 -12.84 18.86
C ALA A 512 -12.43 -11.72 18.59
N ILE A 513 -12.17 -10.48 19.05
CA ILE A 513 -13.12 -9.35 19.01
C ILE A 513 -12.41 -8.03 18.66
N ALA A 514 -13.00 -7.30 17.70
CA ALA A 514 -13.01 -5.84 17.44
C ALA A 514 -11.88 -4.97 18.04
N LEU A 515 -11.15 -4.25 17.18
CA LEU A 515 -10.10 -3.23 17.43
C LEU A 515 -8.92 -3.62 18.35
N GLY A 516 -9.10 -4.37 19.44
CA GLY A 516 -8.07 -4.79 20.38
C GLY A 516 -7.01 -5.72 19.79
N ALA A 517 -7.36 -6.42 18.69
CA ALA A 517 -6.40 -7.15 17.87
C ALA A 517 -5.48 -6.21 17.08
N GLN A 518 -5.90 -4.99 16.76
CA GLN A 518 -5.14 -4.01 15.96
C GLN A 518 -4.47 -2.93 16.82
N VAL A 519 -5.12 -2.46 17.88
CA VAL A 519 -4.61 -1.43 18.79
C VAL A 519 -4.68 -1.89 20.23
N VAL A 520 -3.54 -1.85 20.92
CA VAL A 520 -3.48 -2.05 22.37
C VAL A 520 -2.95 -0.78 23.02
N ILE A 521 -3.54 -0.38 24.15
CA ILE A 521 -3.00 0.70 24.97
C ILE A 521 -2.24 0.07 26.15
N VAL A 522 -0.99 0.45 26.33
CA VAL A 522 -0.18 0.02 27.49
C VAL A 522 0.01 1.21 28.41
N VAL A 523 -0.57 1.16 29.61
CA VAL A 523 -0.34 2.15 30.67
C VAL A 523 0.78 1.63 31.57
N LEU A 524 1.97 2.23 31.43
CA LEU A 524 3.16 1.86 32.18
C LEU A 524 3.43 2.91 33.27
N ALA A 525 3.36 2.53 34.54
CA ALA A 525 3.87 3.34 35.64
C ALA A 525 5.34 3.00 35.92
N TYR A 526 6.20 4.03 36.02
CA TYR A 526 7.62 3.88 36.31
C TYR A 526 8.11 4.84 37.41
N GLU A 527 9.03 4.39 38.26
CA GLU A 527 9.57 5.23 39.35
C GLU A 527 10.55 6.26 38.79
N LEU A 528 10.30 7.55 39.05
CA LEU A 528 11.18 8.66 38.68
C LEU A 528 11.57 9.47 39.92
N PRO A 529 12.53 8.98 40.73
CA PRO A 529 12.93 9.64 41.99
C PRO A 529 13.63 10.99 41.75
N SER A 530 14.35 11.12 40.63
CA SER A 530 15.18 12.27 40.27
C SER A 530 15.25 12.37 38.75
N GLY A 531 15.00 13.56 38.20
CA GLY A 531 15.02 13.79 36.76
C GLY A 531 14.03 14.88 36.37
N VAL A 532 13.99 15.21 35.08
CA VAL A 532 12.99 16.12 34.52
C VAL A 532 11.70 15.32 34.36
N VAL A 533 10.61 15.80 34.94
CA VAL A 533 9.28 15.21 34.74
C VAL A 533 8.88 15.50 33.28
N PRO A 534 8.59 14.48 32.46
CA PRO A 534 8.19 14.69 31.07
C PRO A 534 6.90 15.50 30.99
N ALA A 535 6.76 16.28 29.93
CA ALA A 535 5.49 16.94 29.64
C ALA A 535 4.40 15.90 29.35
N GLN A 536 3.13 16.27 29.53
CA GLN A 536 2.03 15.30 29.42
C GLN A 536 1.97 14.64 28.02
N GLN A 537 2.26 15.41 26.98
CA GLN A 537 2.32 14.96 25.58
C GLN A 537 3.45 13.96 25.35
N GLU A 538 4.57 14.11 26.07
CA GLU A 538 5.75 13.23 25.96
C GLU A 538 5.53 11.88 26.65
N THR A 539 4.46 11.73 27.44
CA THR A 539 4.11 10.44 28.06
C THR A 539 3.48 9.46 27.08
N ILE A 540 3.04 9.92 25.89
CA ILE A 540 2.34 9.08 24.92
C ILE A 540 3.21 8.84 23.69
N SER A 541 3.40 7.57 23.33
CA SER A 541 4.19 7.15 22.18
C SER A 541 3.56 5.95 21.47
N VAL A 542 3.90 5.75 20.19
CA VAL A 542 3.39 4.65 19.38
C VAL A 542 4.51 3.66 19.04
N HIS A 543 4.27 2.38 19.31
CA HIS A 543 5.25 1.30 19.13
C HIS A 543 4.70 0.18 18.25
N GLU A 544 5.60 -0.50 17.53
CA GLU A 544 5.31 -1.73 16.81
C GLU A 544 5.39 -2.91 17.79
N ILE A 545 4.32 -3.74 17.87
CA ILE A 545 4.24 -4.85 18.84
C ILE A 545 5.14 -6.02 18.41
N THR A 546 5.13 -6.39 17.13
CA THR A 546 6.02 -7.43 16.58
C THR A 546 6.36 -7.17 15.12
N ARG A 547 7.61 -7.44 14.71
CA ARG A 547 8.06 -7.35 13.31
C ARG A 547 7.36 -8.30 12.33
N THR A 548 6.67 -9.32 12.84
CA THR A 548 6.07 -10.39 12.03
C THR A 548 4.57 -10.22 11.77
N ASP A 549 3.86 -9.43 12.59
CA ASP A 549 2.43 -9.10 12.39
C ASP A 549 2.31 -7.68 11.87
N GLY A 550 2.01 -7.52 10.58
CA GLY A 550 1.60 -6.23 10.03
C GLY A 550 0.25 -5.77 10.60
N ASN A 551 -0.02 -4.47 10.54
CA ASN A 551 -1.32 -3.87 10.90
C ASN A 551 -1.68 -3.89 12.41
N ARG A 552 -0.69 -3.76 13.29
CA ARG A 552 -0.89 -3.62 14.74
C ARG A 552 -0.09 -2.47 15.33
N ALA A 553 -0.66 -1.76 16.29
CA ALA A 553 -0.03 -0.64 16.98
C ALA A 553 -0.21 -0.75 18.50
N GLU A 554 0.85 -0.42 19.23
CA GLU A 554 0.78 -0.17 20.66
C GLU A 554 0.79 1.34 20.90
N ILE A 555 -0.18 1.84 21.67
CA ILE A 555 -0.14 3.20 22.21
C ILE A 555 0.33 3.08 23.65
N ARG A 556 1.56 3.52 23.92
CA ARG A 556 2.16 3.48 25.25
C ARG A 556 1.91 4.79 25.97
N VAL A 557 1.49 4.70 27.22
CA VAL A 557 1.29 5.82 28.16
C VAL A 557 2.23 5.61 29.34
N SER A 558 3.33 6.37 29.38
CA SER A 558 4.41 6.22 30.36
C SER A 558 4.26 7.24 31.49
N LEU A 559 3.75 6.81 32.64
CA LEU A 559 3.42 7.66 33.78
C LEU A 559 4.50 7.61 34.87
N PRO A 560 5.19 8.72 35.16
CA PRO A 560 6.12 8.75 36.28
C PRO A 560 5.38 8.78 37.63
N TYR A 561 5.93 8.09 38.63
CA TYR A 561 5.53 8.18 40.04
C TYR A 561 6.74 8.33 40.96
N GLY A 562 6.49 8.70 42.23
CA GLY A 562 7.54 8.83 43.24
C GLY A 562 8.51 10.00 43.02
N VAL A 563 8.10 11.03 42.28
CA VAL A 563 8.91 12.22 41.98
C VAL A 563 9.22 12.98 43.27
N VAL A 564 10.51 13.21 43.53
CA VAL A 564 10.95 14.08 44.62
C VAL A 564 11.03 15.51 44.10
N THR A 565 10.10 16.37 44.51
CA THR A 565 10.19 17.80 44.24
C THR A 565 11.39 18.40 45.00
N PRO A 566 12.27 19.20 44.36
CA PRO A 566 13.32 19.92 45.08
C PRO A 566 12.67 20.78 46.15
N SER A 567 13.13 20.64 47.40
CA SER A 567 12.69 21.50 48.49
C SER A 567 12.95 22.95 48.09
N ARG A 568 11.89 23.78 48.04
CA ARG A 568 12.02 25.24 47.92
C ARG A 568 13.01 25.70 49.00
N GLU A 569 14.05 26.41 48.58
CA GLU A 569 14.90 27.17 49.49
C GLU A 569 14.02 28.02 50.40
N SER A 570 14.23 27.89 51.71
CA SER A 570 13.70 28.83 52.69
C SER A 570 14.19 30.23 52.35
N PRO A 571 13.33 31.26 52.40
CA PRO A 571 13.75 32.62 52.09
C PRO A 571 14.76 33.11 53.15
N GLN A 572 15.90 33.63 52.69
CA GLN A 572 16.73 34.58 53.44
C GLN A 572 16.75 35.92 52.70
#